data_AF-A0A7V3KCZ6-F1
#
_entry.id   AF-A0A7V3KCZ6-F1
#
_cell.length_a   1.000
_cell.length_b   1.000
_cell.length_c   1.000
_cell.angle_alpha   90.00
_cell.angle_beta   90.00
_cell.angle_gamma   90.00
#
_symmetry.space_group_name_H-M   'P 1'
#
loop_
_entity.id
_entity.type
_entity.pdbx_description
1 polymer ?
#
loop_
_entity_poly.entity_id
_entity_poly.type
_entity_poly.pdbx_seq_one_letter_code
_entity_poly.pdbx_strand_id
1 'polypeptide(L)'
;MIRILIALVMLSEWAEIKTDGFRIMYQPGMNNFAKMIAKKAPGAKKAMESRLGQTLDQEITIMISRSQEFSKIQPGYPPEWASATAYPEQNLIFLKPLARADIENYSQTFRHELAHLFIYHRLKGHRVPRWFDEGMALVSSTEFSFERFRILAQIGLSGKFIPFEKIDQGFPFNNQLAQLAYLQSQDMVGFLMEELGREKFQQLLDRVANGEDFYHALEALSGLSFSELENKWSHGLKYRYGLALAIGGSGSLWFIITLLFLMAYVSKKRKARMKREFMEYEDYISEIAQQDEDEDDEDKPDSYLH
;
A
#
# COMPACT_ATOMS: atom_id res chain seq x y z
N MET A 1 -5.60 -37.85 -6.42
CA MET A 1 -5.68 -36.83 -7.49
C MET A 1 -4.33 -36.44 -8.09
N ILE A 2 -3.31 -36.06 -7.31
CA ILE A 2 -1.99 -35.61 -7.86
C ILE A 2 -1.27 -36.69 -8.70
N ARG A 3 -1.28 -37.96 -8.28
CA ARG A 3 -0.74 -39.06 -9.11
C ARG A 3 -1.44 -39.17 -10.47
N ILE A 4 -2.71 -38.81 -10.54
CA ILE A 4 -3.51 -38.83 -11.77
C ILE A 4 -3.19 -37.59 -12.62
N LEU A 5 -3.01 -36.41 -12.00
CA LEU A 5 -2.60 -35.19 -12.69
C LEU A 5 -1.19 -35.32 -13.29
N ILE A 6 -0.23 -35.85 -12.51
CA ILE A 6 1.13 -36.17 -12.98
C ILE A 6 1.06 -37.25 -14.06
N ALA A 7 0.23 -38.28 -13.92
CA ALA A 7 0.06 -39.29 -14.98
C ALA A 7 -0.55 -38.73 -16.27
N LEU A 8 -1.49 -37.77 -16.19
CA LEU A 8 -2.05 -37.04 -17.34
C LEU A 8 -1.01 -36.10 -17.99
N VAL A 9 -0.14 -35.50 -17.19
CA VAL A 9 1.03 -34.73 -17.66
C VAL A 9 2.03 -35.64 -18.38
N MET A 10 2.22 -36.88 -17.93
CA MET A 10 3.09 -37.86 -18.59
C MET A 10 2.47 -38.45 -19.88
N LEU A 11 1.14 -38.35 -20.06
CA LEU A 11 0.42 -38.74 -21.28
C LEU A 11 0.42 -37.65 -22.37
N SER A 12 0.89 -36.44 -22.05
CA SER A 12 1.07 -35.34 -23.00
C SER A 12 2.56 -34.97 -23.09
N GLU A 13 3.03 -34.45 -24.23
CA GLU A 13 4.45 -34.11 -24.45
C GLU A 13 4.88 -32.87 -23.64
N TRP A 14 4.88 -32.94 -22.31
CA TRP A 14 5.42 -31.87 -21.46
C TRP A 14 6.94 -31.95 -21.43
N ALA A 15 7.57 -30.79 -21.62
CA ALA A 15 9.01 -30.64 -21.43
C ALA A 15 9.32 -30.10 -20.04
N GLU A 16 10.55 -30.32 -19.57
CA GLU A 16 10.99 -29.97 -18.22
C GLU A 16 12.22 -29.06 -18.26
N ILE A 17 12.24 -28.04 -17.41
CA ILE A 17 13.42 -27.25 -17.05
C ILE A 17 13.58 -27.31 -15.53
N LYS A 18 14.75 -27.75 -15.05
CA LYS A 18 15.14 -27.64 -13.64
C LYS A 18 15.98 -26.40 -13.42
N THR A 19 15.74 -25.71 -12.32
CA THR A 19 16.56 -24.57 -11.85
C THR A 19 16.59 -24.58 -10.32
N ASP A 20 17.36 -23.68 -9.72
CA ASP A 20 17.57 -23.64 -8.26
C ASP A 20 16.24 -23.46 -7.50
N GLY A 21 15.82 -24.50 -6.77
CA GLY A 21 14.56 -24.54 -6.01
C GLY A 21 13.28 -24.76 -6.84
N PHE A 22 13.37 -24.98 -8.16
CA PHE A 22 12.19 -25.13 -9.02
C PHE A 22 12.30 -26.24 -10.05
N ARG A 23 11.18 -26.95 -10.23
CA ARG A 23 10.91 -27.86 -11.35
C ARG A 23 9.82 -27.28 -12.25
N ILE A 24 10.15 -26.95 -13.49
CA ILE A 24 9.23 -26.29 -14.41
C ILE A 24 8.81 -27.27 -15.50
N MET A 25 7.54 -27.66 -15.49
CA MET A 25 6.91 -28.47 -16.52
C MET A 25 6.13 -27.54 -17.48
N TYR A 26 6.31 -27.67 -18.79
CA TYR A 26 5.62 -26.82 -19.76
C TYR A 26 5.14 -27.55 -21.03
N GLN A 27 4.01 -27.09 -21.57
CA GLN A 27 3.45 -27.61 -22.82
C GLN A 27 4.27 -27.19 -24.07
N PRO A 28 4.20 -27.96 -25.18
CA PRO A 28 4.80 -27.56 -26.45
C PRO A 28 4.36 -26.16 -26.89
N GLY A 29 5.30 -25.39 -27.42
CA GLY A 29 5.10 -23.97 -27.78
C GLY A 29 5.34 -22.96 -26.66
N MET A 30 5.45 -23.40 -25.40
CA MET A 30 5.69 -22.50 -24.24
C MET A 30 7.17 -22.31 -23.88
N ASN A 31 8.10 -22.87 -24.66
CA ASN A 31 9.54 -22.90 -24.37
C ASN A 31 10.15 -21.53 -24.01
N ASN A 32 9.82 -20.48 -24.76
CA ASN A 32 10.38 -19.14 -24.51
C ASN A 32 9.88 -18.57 -23.19
N PHE A 33 8.60 -18.78 -22.88
CA PHE A 33 8.01 -18.35 -21.60
C PHE A 33 8.58 -19.17 -20.44
N ALA A 34 8.71 -20.49 -20.59
CA ALA A 34 9.32 -21.35 -19.59
C ALA A 34 10.78 -20.97 -19.29
N LYS A 35 11.59 -20.70 -20.31
CA LYS A 35 12.97 -20.20 -20.14
C LYS A 35 13.02 -18.84 -19.44
N MET A 36 12.08 -17.94 -19.73
CA MET A 36 11.96 -16.65 -19.04
C MET A 36 11.65 -16.85 -17.54
N ILE A 37 10.69 -17.72 -17.20
CA ILE A 37 10.35 -18.04 -15.80
C ILE A 37 11.54 -18.70 -15.10
N ALA A 38 12.19 -19.69 -15.74
CA ALA A 38 13.36 -20.37 -15.20
C ALA A 38 14.51 -19.43 -14.84
N LYS A 39 14.69 -18.35 -15.63
CA LYS A 39 15.70 -17.31 -15.37
C LYS A 39 15.34 -16.40 -14.18
N LYS A 40 14.05 -16.11 -13.97
CA LYS A 40 13.58 -15.15 -12.96
C LYS A 40 13.22 -15.78 -11.61
N ALA A 41 12.72 -17.02 -11.62
CA ALA A 41 12.15 -17.66 -10.43
C ALA A 41 13.12 -17.76 -9.24
N PRO A 42 14.40 -18.16 -9.40
CA PRO A 42 15.34 -18.21 -8.28
C PRO A 42 15.56 -16.85 -7.61
N GLY A 43 15.66 -15.78 -8.41
CA GLY A 43 15.79 -14.41 -7.88
C GLY A 43 14.55 -13.95 -7.12
N ALA A 44 13.36 -14.29 -7.62
CA ALA A 44 12.11 -14.00 -6.92
C ALA A 44 11.98 -14.76 -5.59
N LYS A 45 12.39 -16.04 -5.55
CA LYS A 45 12.46 -16.84 -4.32
C LYS A 45 13.37 -16.20 -3.29
N LYS A 46 14.62 -15.88 -3.67
CA LYS A 46 15.59 -15.23 -2.79
C LYS A 46 15.10 -13.88 -2.25
N ALA A 47 14.44 -13.08 -3.09
CA ALA A 47 13.85 -11.81 -2.67
C ALA A 47 12.72 -12.02 -1.66
N MET A 48 11.88 -13.05 -1.85
CA MET A 48 10.82 -13.40 -0.92
C MET A 48 11.37 -13.91 0.41
N GLU A 49 12.40 -14.75 0.38
CA GLU A 49 13.08 -15.27 1.57
C GLU A 49 13.65 -14.13 2.43
N SER A 50 14.32 -13.17 1.79
CA SER A 50 14.85 -11.98 2.45
C SER A 50 13.74 -11.11 3.06
N ARG A 51 12.66 -10.87 2.32
CA ARG A 51 11.54 -10.02 2.76
C ARG A 51 10.77 -10.64 3.92
N LEU A 52 10.56 -11.95 3.90
CA LEU A 52 9.79 -12.65 4.94
C LEU A 52 10.66 -13.21 6.08
N GLY A 53 11.99 -13.21 5.93
CA GLY A 53 12.91 -13.73 6.94
C GLY A 53 12.80 -15.24 7.13
N GLN A 54 12.38 -15.98 6.11
CA GLN A 54 12.20 -17.43 6.14
C GLN A 54 12.71 -18.07 4.85
N THR A 55 13.24 -19.30 4.94
CA THR A 55 13.62 -20.08 3.76
C THR A 55 12.51 -21.03 3.37
N LEU A 56 12.47 -21.40 2.09
CA LEU A 56 11.60 -22.46 1.59
C LEU A 56 12.46 -23.50 0.88
N ASP A 57 12.79 -24.59 1.57
CA ASP A 57 13.78 -25.56 1.09
C ASP A 57 13.16 -26.60 0.14
N GLN A 58 11.83 -26.74 0.16
CA GLN A 58 11.09 -27.66 -0.69
C GLN A 58 11.15 -27.21 -2.16
N GLU A 59 11.33 -28.16 -3.07
CA GLU A 59 11.25 -27.91 -4.51
C GLU A 59 9.83 -27.47 -4.89
N ILE A 60 9.73 -26.35 -5.62
CA ILE A 60 8.46 -25.81 -6.12
C ILE A 60 8.26 -26.28 -7.55
N THR A 61 7.10 -26.89 -7.83
CA THR A 61 6.73 -27.27 -9.18
C THR A 61 5.94 -26.15 -9.86
N ILE A 62 6.34 -25.76 -11.06
CA ILE A 62 5.62 -24.79 -11.90
C ILE A 62 5.07 -25.51 -13.14
N MET A 63 3.76 -25.42 -13.33
CA MET A 63 3.05 -25.99 -14.48
C MET A 63 2.67 -24.87 -15.45
N ILE A 64 3.31 -24.83 -16.62
CA ILE A 64 3.08 -23.82 -17.65
C ILE A 64 2.23 -24.40 -18.77
N SER A 65 1.07 -23.81 -18.98
CA SER A 65 0.09 -24.25 -19.98
C SER A 65 -0.26 -23.17 -20.99
N ARG A 66 -0.84 -23.60 -22.11
CA ARG A 66 -1.54 -22.69 -23.03
C ARG A 66 -2.77 -22.11 -22.35
N SER A 67 -3.09 -20.85 -22.65
CA SER A 67 -4.18 -20.12 -21.97
C SER A 67 -5.54 -20.82 -22.02
N GLN A 68 -5.86 -21.52 -23.12
CA GLN A 68 -7.09 -22.29 -23.33
C GLN A 68 -7.19 -23.59 -22.49
N GLU A 69 -6.05 -24.09 -22.01
CA GLU A 69 -5.97 -25.32 -21.21
C GLU A 69 -5.83 -25.03 -19.71
N PHE A 70 -5.57 -23.77 -19.34
CA PHE A 70 -5.22 -23.35 -17.97
C PHE A 70 -6.21 -23.83 -16.92
N SER A 71 -7.51 -23.64 -17.12
CA SER A 71 -8.53 -24.07 -16.14
C SER A 71 -8.75 -25.59 -16.13
N LYS A 72 -8.42 -26.29 -17.23
CA LYS A 72 -8.68 -27.75 -17.36
C LYS A 72 -7.65 -28.61 -16.67
N ILE A 73 -6.42 -28.13 -16.57
CA ILE A 73 -5.29 -28.88 -15.99
C ILE A 73 -5.15 -28.66 -14.48
N GLN A 74 -6.04 -27.89 -13.88
CA GLN A 74 -5.97 -27.48 -12.50
C GLN A 74 -6.87 -28.34 -11.60
N PRO A 75 -6.45 -28.60 -10.35
CA PRO A 75 -7.31 -29.27 -9.37
C PRO A 75 -8.60 -28.49 -9.02
N GLY A 76 -8.55 -27.16 -9.07
CA GLY A 76 -9.66 -26.27 -8.73
C GLY A 76 -10.23 -25.51 -9.93
N TYR A 77 -11.21 -24.64 -9.65
CA TYR A 77 -11.84 -23.75 -10.62
C TYR A 77 -11.29 -22.32 -10.46
N PRO A 78 -10.20 -21.96 -11.17
CA PRO A 78 -9.69 -20.61 -11.11
C PRO A 78 -10.68 -19.61 -11.74
N PRO A 79 -10.74 -18.35 -11.25
CA PRO A 79 -11.45 -17.29 -11.95
C PRO A 79 -10.93 -17.12 -13.39
N GLU A 80 -11.80 -16.73 -14.33
CA GLU A 80 -11.42 -16.59 -15.74
C GLU A 80 -10.26 -15.60 -15.97
N TRP A 81 -10.23 -14.54 -15.16
CA TRP A 81 -9.22 -13.49 -15.20
C TRP A 81 -7.88 -13.91 -14.59
N ALA A 82 -7.81 -15.04 -13.85
CA ALA A 82 -6.58 -15.49 -13.24
C ALA A 82 -5.58 -15.93 -14.32
N SER A 83 -4.35 -15.39 -14.27
CA SER A 83 -3.21 -15.76 -15.12
C SER A 83 -2.24 -16.73 -14.44
N ALA A 84 -2.36 -16.85 -13.12
CA ALA A 84 -1.60 -17.74 -12.27
C ALA A 84 -2.46 -18.23 -11.12
N THR A 85 -2.09 -19.37 -10.54
CA THR A 85 -2.70 -19.90 -9.31
C THR A 85 -1.69 -20.70 -8.51
N ALA A 86 -1.71 -20.54 -7.20
CA ALA A 86 -0.95 -21.32 -6.24
C ALA A 86 -1.80 -22.44 -5.60
N TYR A 87 -1.13 -23.57 -5.36
CA TYR A 87 -1.61 -24.70 -4.57
C TYR A 87 -0.54 -24.99 -3.50
N PRO A 88 -0.56 -24.22 -2.40
CA PRO A 88 0.56 -24.19 -1.44
C PRO A 88 0.87 -25.53 -0.77
N GLU A 89 -0.17 -26.28 -0.40
CA GLU A 89 -0.03 -27.63 0.19
C GLU A 89 0.78 -28.59 -0.70
N GLN A 90 0.77 -28.36 -2.02
CA GLN A 90 1.47 -29.18 -3.00
C GLN A 90 2.76 -28.53 -3.53
N ASN A 91 3.17 -27.36 -3.03
CA ASN A 91 4.27 -26.57 -3.60
C ASN A 91 4.14 -26.36 -5.11
N LEU A 92 2.93 -26.07 -5.56
CA LEU A 92 2.59 -26.11 -6.97
C LEU A 92 2.04 -24.76 -7.42
N ILE A 93 2.54 -24.26 -8.54
CA ILE A 93 2.06 -23.02 -9.19
C ILE A 93 1.68 -23.34 -10.63
N PHE A 94 0.49 -22.93 -11.06
CA PHE A 94 0.12 -22.94 -12.47
C PHE A 94 0.29 -21.56 -13.08
N LEU A 95 0.81 -21.51 -14.31
CA LEU A 95 0.95 -20.29 -15.10
C LEU A 95 0.40 -20.52 -16.51
N LYS A 96 -0.23 -19.48 -17.07
CA LYS A 96 -0.42 -19.33 -18.53
C LYS A 96 0.23 -18.02 -18.97
N PRO A 97 0.61 -17.85 -20.24
CA PRO A 97 1.05 -16.56 -20.77
C PRO A 97 -0.13 -15.56 -20.91
N LEU A 98 0.18 -14.26 -20.80
CA LEU A 98 -0.70 -13.10 -21.00
C LEU A 98 -0.27 -12.48 -22.33
N ALA A 99 -1.06 -11.57 -22.87
CA ALA A 99 -0.67 -10.84 -24.08
C ALA A 99 0.73 -10.21 -23.92
N ARG A 100 1.47 -10.09 -25.04
CA ARG A 100 2.92 -9.78 -25.12
C ARG A 100 3.40 -8.52 -24.37
N ALA A 101 2.51 -7.65 -23.89
CA ALA A 101 2.84 -6.34 -23.35
C ALA A 101 3.23 -6.32 -21.84
N ASP A 102 3.22 -7.44 -21.11
CA ASP A 102 3.13 -7.38 -19.64
C ASP A 102 4.19 -8.20 -18.85
N ILE A 103 5.46 -8.06 -19.21
CA ILE A 103 6.57 -8.77 -18.54
C ILE A 103 6.75 -8.36 -17.07
N GLU A 104 6.48 -7.10 -16.73
CA GLU A 104 6.54 -6.60 -15.35
C GLU A 104 5.36 -7.11 -14.52
N ASN A 105 4.14 -7.02 -15.07
CA ASN A 105 2.94 -7.59 -14.46
C ASN A 105 3.12 -9.10 -14.18
N TYR A 106 3.80 -9.83 -15.06
CA TYR A 106 4.17 -11.23 -14.81
C TYR A 106 5.03 -11.47 -13.59
N SER A 107 6.02 -10.60 -13.39
CA SER A 107 6.96 -10.75 -12.28
C SER A 107 6.24 -10.48 -10.95
N GLN A 108 5.27 -9.58 -10.94
CA GLN A 108 4.41 -9.32 -9.78
C GLN A 108 3.44 -10.48 -9.52
N THR A 109 2.71 -10.96 -10.54
CA THR A 109 1.80 -12.10 -10.40
C THR A 109 2.53 -13.34 -9.89
N PHE A 110 3.69 -13.67 -10.45
CA PHE A 110 4.46 -14.82 -9.96
C PHE A 110 4.91 -14.66 -8.50
N ARG A 111 5.35 -13.45 -8.09
CA ARG A 111 5.69 -13.18 -6.68
C ARG A 111 4.47 -13.29 -5.77
N HIS A 112 3.28 -12.93 -6.24
CA HIS A 112 2.04 -13.09 -5.48
C HIS A 112 1.75 -14.57 -5.23
N GLU A 113 1.75 -15.41 -6.27
CA GLU A 113 1.57 -16.86 -6.09
C GLU A 113 2.65 -17.49 -5.22
N LEU A 114 3.90 -17.04 -5.37
CA LEU A 114 4.99 -17.50 -4.53
C LEU A 114 4.80 -17.10 -3.06
N ALA A 115 4.26 -15.92 -2.79
CA ALA A 115 3.98 -15.49 -1.43
C ALA A 115 2.99 -16.42 -0.72
N HIS A 116 1.95 -16.91 -1.43
CA HIS A 116 1.00 -17.90 -0.89
C HIS A 116 1.68 -19.18 -0.42
N LEU A 117 2.67 -19.70 -1.17
CA LEU A 117 3.47 -20.85 -0.73
C LEU A 117 4.23 -20.53 0.56
N PHE A 118 4.91 -19.38 0.61
CA PHE A 118 5.66 -18.95 1.78
C PHE A 118 4.78 -18.75 3.02
N ILE A 119 3.59 -18.16 2.86
CA ILE A 119 2.61 -17.95 3.94
C ILE A 119 2.13 -19.30 4.46
N TYR A 120 1.77 -20.23 3.57
CA TYR A 120 1.34 -21.58 3.97
C TYR A 120 2.39 -22.31 4.81
N HIS A 121 3.66 -22.28 4.39
CA HIS A 121 4.74 -22.90 5.15
C HIS A 121 5.02 -22.19 6.47
N ARG A 122 4.95 -20.85 6.50
CA ARG A 122 5.08 -20.06 7.74
C ARG A 122 4.07 -20.47 8.79
N LEU A 123 2.85 -20.76 8.33
CA LEU A 123 1.71 -21.13 9.14
C LEU A 123 1.57 -22.66 9.33
N LYS A 124 2.52 -23.45 8.82
CA LYS A 124 2.49 -24.92 8.86
C LYS A 124 1.18 -25.52 8.32
N GLY A 125 0.57 -24.86 7.34
CA GLY A 125 -0.70 -25.26 6.74
C GLY A 125 -1.95 -24.94 7.56
N HIS A 126 -1.83 -24.25 8.70
CA HIS A 126 -2.98 -23.74 9.42
C HIS A 126 -3.66 -22.62 8.62
N ARG A 127 -5.00 -22.63 8.64
CA ARG A 127 -5.81 -21.68 7.88
C ARG A 127 -5.87 -20.33 8.58
N VAL A 128 -5.90 -19.29 7.76
CA VAL A 128 -6.17 -17.90 8.14
C VAL A 128 -7.34 -17.40 7.31
N PRO A 129 -7.99 -16.29 7.72
CA PRO A 129 -9.02 -15.67 6.91
C PRO A 129 -8.49 -15.31 5.54
N ARG A 130 -9.33 -15.45 4.52
CA ARG A 130 -8.92 -15.26 3.12
C ARG A 130 -8.37 -13.87 2.84
N TRP A 131 -8.97 -12.84 3.44
CA TRP A 131 -8.47 -11.46 3.31
C TRP A 131 -7.06 -11.31 3.89
N PHE A 132 -6.70 -12.06 4.93
CA PHE A 132 -5.38 -11.96 5.54
C PHE A 132 -4.34 -12.61 4.64
N ASP A 133 -4.63 -13.80 4.10
CA ASP A 133 -3.76 -14.50 3.16
C ASP A 133 -3.47 -13.65 1.90
N GLU A 134 -4.53 -13.15 1.27
CA GLU A 134 -4.41 -12.30 0.08
C GLU A 134 -3.72 -10.96 0.39
N GLY A 135 -4.00 -10.37 1.55
CA GLY A 135 -3.35 -9.15 2.01
C GLY A 135 -1.85 -9.35 2.24
N MET A 136 -1.46 -10.43 2.91
CA MET A 136 -0.06 -10.81 3.13
C MET A 136 0.66 -11.07 1.80
N ALA A 137 0.01 -11.77 0.86
CA ALA A 137 0.57 -12.02 -0.45
C ALA A 137 0.79 -10.72 -1.23
N LEU A 138 -0.14 -9.76 -1.15
CA LEU A 138 -0.01 -8.45 -1.80
C LEU A 138 1.05 -7.56 -1.15
N VAL A 139 1.09 -7.48 0.18
CA VAL A 139 2.16 -6.74 0.90
C VAL A 139 3.54 -7.29 0.51
N SER A 140 3.64 -8.61 0.29
CA SER A 140 4.90 -9.28 0.00
C SER A 140 5.30 -9.23 -1.49
N SER A 141 4.37 -8.99 -2.41
CA SER A 141 4.60 -9.10 -3.86
C SER A 141 4.54 -7.78 -4.63
N THR A 142 3.85 -6.77 -4.08
CA THR A 142 3.59 -5.51 -4.77
C THR A 142 4.51 -4.37 -4.35
N GLU A 143 4.62 -3.37 -5.23
CA GLU A 143 5.18 -2.06 -4.92
C GLU A 143 4.07 -1.02 -4.85
N PHE A 144 4.40 0.19 -4.39
CA PHE A 144 3.44 1.30 -4.32
C PHE A 144 2.82 1.58 -5.69
N SER A 145 1.49 1.76 -5.73
CA SER A 145 0.76 2.16 -6.95
C SER A 145 -0.20 3.31 -6.68
N PHE A 146 -0.32 4.23 -7.65
CA PHE A 146 -1.24 5.37 -7.54
C PHE A 146 -2.71 4.94 -7.53
N GLU A 147 -3.04 3.85 -8.24
CA GLU A 147 -4.41 3.32 -8.28
C GLU A 147 -4.85 2.77 -6.91
N ARG A 148 -3.93 2.15 -6.15
CA ARG A 148 -4.16 1.77 -4.76
C ARG A 148 -4.51 2.98 -3.90
N PHE A 149 -3.76 4.08 -4.04
CA PHE A 149 -4.04 5.32 -3.31
C PHE A 149 -5.45 5.84 -3.62
N ARG A 150 -5.84 5.87 -4.90
CA ARG A 150 -7.16 6.37 -5.33
C ARG A 150 -8.31 5.55 -4.74
N ILE A 151 -8.21 4.22 -4.79
CA ILE A 151 -9.27 3.32 -4.30
C ILE A 151 -9.39 3.42 -2.77
N LEU A 152 -8.27 3.40 -2.03
CA LEU A 152 -8.30 3.54 -0.58
C LEU A 152 -8.80 4.91 -0.12
N ALA A 153 -8.51 5.97 -0.88
CA ALA A 153 -9.08 7.30 -0.63
C ALA A 153 -10.61 7.30 -0.79
N GLN A 154 -11.13 6.63 -1.82
CA GLN A 154 -12.57 6.50 -2.03
C GLN A 154 -13.25 5.73 -0.89
N ILE A 155 -12.62 4.66 -0.39
CA ILE A 155 -13.10 3.93 0.80
C ILE A 155 -13.14 4.86 2.01
N GLY A 156 -12.03 5.55 2.31
CA GLY A 156 -11.95 6.44 3.47
C GLY A 156 -12.96 7.59 3.44
N LEU A 157 -13.26 8.14 2.26
CA LEU A 157 -14.26 9.20 2.10
C LEU A 157 -15.71 8.69 2.21
N SER A 158 -16.01 7.57 1.56
CA SER A 158 -17.39 7.06 1.50
C SER A 158 -17.77 6.26 2.73
N GLY A 159 -16.80 5.75 3.49
CA GLY A 159 -17.00 4.75 4.54
C GLY A 159 -17.50 3.41 4.02
N LYS A 160 -17.52 3.20 2.70
CA LYS A 160 -18.03 1.98 2.08
C LYS A 160 -16.86 1.09 1.69
N PHE A 161 -16.81 -0.07 2.31
CA PHE A 161 -15.88 -1.15 1.99
C PHE A 161 -16.63 -2.49 2.01
N ILE A 162 -15.99 -3.56 1.56
CA ILE A 162 -16.58 -4.90 1.56
C ILE A 162 -16.38 -5.47 2.97
N PRO A 163 -17.43 -5.86 3.73
CA PRO A 163 -17.24 -6.49 5.03
C PRO A 163 -16.27 -7.67 4.95
N PHE A 164 -15.29 -7.75 5.85
CA PHE A 164 -14.22 -8.74 5.75
C PHE A 164 -14.74 -10.17 5.88
N GLU A 165 -15.83 -10.39 6.62
CA GLU A 165 -16.50 -11.70 6.68
C GLU A 165 -17.02 -12.13 5.31
N LYS A 166 -17.44 -11.19 4.45
CA LYS A 166 -17.85 -11.52 3.08
C LYS A 166 -16.66 -11.91 2.21
N ILE A 167 -15.52 -11.26 2.39
CA ILE A 167 -14.28 -11.62 1.68
C ILE A 167 -13.83 -13.03 2.08
N ASP A 168 -13.97 -13.37 3.37
CA ASP A 168 -13.63 -14.68 3.90
C ASP A 168 -14.53 -15.80 3.34
N GLN A 169 -15.84 -15.53 3.19
CA GLN A 169 -16.79 -16.46 2.58
C GLN A 169 -16.53 -16.69 1.07
N GLY A 170 -15.96 -15.70 0.38
CA GLY A 170 -15.59 -15.85 -1.03
C GLY A 170 -15.23 -14.53 -1.71
N PHE A 171 -14.18 -14.54 -2.50
CA PHE A 171 -13.82 -13.37 -3.30
C PHE A 171 -14.85 -13.09 -4.40
N PRO A 172 -15.14 -11.81 -4.70
CA PRO A 172 -16.07 -11.45 -5.76
C PRO A 172 -15.65 -11.97 -7.14
N PHE A 173 -16.60 -12.45 -7.93
CA PHE A 173 -16.36 -12.84 -9.33
C PHE A 173 -16.21 -11.63 -10.27
N ASN A 174 -16.76 -10.48 -9.89
CA ASN A 174 -16.59 -9.23 -10.62
C ASN A 174 -15.17 -8.68 -10.40
N ASN A 175 -14.46 -8.41 -11.50
CA ASN A 175 -13.06 -7.95 -11.46
C ASN A 175 -12.85 -6.67 -10.63
N GLN A 176 -13.75 -5.68 -10.73
CA GLN A 176 -13.64 -4.43 -9.98
C GLN A 176 -13.83 -4.66 -8.48
N LEU A 177 -14.80 -5.51 -8.10
CA LEU A 177 -15.01 -5.88 -6.69
C LEU A 177 -13.88 -6.76 -6.14
N ALA A 178 -13.31 -7.65 -6.96
CA ALA A 178 -12.14 -8.43 -6.59
C ALA A 178 -10.93 -7.52 -6.34
N GLN A 179 -10.68 -6.56 -7.23
CA GLN A 179 -9.62 -5.57 -7.06
C GLN A 179 -9.81 -4.75 -5.78
N LEU A 180 -11.06 -4.35 -5.48
CA LEU A 180 -11.38 -3.67 -4.23
C LEU A 180 -11.07 -4.55 -3.01
N ALA A 181 -11.51 -5.81 -3.02
CA ALA A 181 -11.24 -6.77 -1.95
C ALA A 181 -9.73 -6.99 -1.74
N TYR A 182 -8.95 -7.08 -2.82
CA TYR A 182 -7.50 -7.19 -2.77
C TYR A 182 -6.84 -5.99 -2.10
N LEU A 183 -7.15 -4.78 -2.56
CA LEU A 183 -6.54 -3.56 -2.01
C LEU A 183 -6.94 -3.32 -0.56
N GLN A 184 -8.19 -3.63 -0.23
CA GLN A 184 -8.69 -3.57 1.15
C GLN A 184 -7.96 -4.56 2.06
N SER A 185 -7.82 -5.81 1.61
CA SER A 185 -7.08 -6.87 2.31
C SER A 185 -5.63 -6.48 2.57
N GLN A 186 -4.95 -5.95 1.54
CA GLN A 186 -3.59 -5.47 1.65
C GLN A 186 -3.45 -4.35 2.68
N ASP A 187 -4.36 -3.37 2.65
CA ASP A 187 -4.30 -2.24 3.56
C ASP A 187 -4.60 -2.62 5.01
N MET A 188 -5.55 -3.53 5.24
CA MET A 188 -5.83 -4.05 6.58
C MET A 188 -4.64 -4.82 7.16
N VAL A 189 -3.97 -5.65 6.37
CA VAL A 189 -2.74 -6.33 6.82
C VAL A 189 -1.64 -5.31 7.16
N GLY A 190 -1.47 -4.28 6.33
CA GLY A 190 -0.53 -3.19 6.62
C GLY A 190 -0.87 -2.46 7.93
N PHE A 191 -2.14 -2.16 8.16
CA PHE A 191 -2.63 -1.58 9.42
C PHE A 191 -2.36 -2.51 10.61
N LEU A 192 -2.60 -3.81 10.50
CA LEU A 192 -2.32 -4.76 11.58
C LEU A 192 -0.83 -4.87 11.89
N MET A 193 0.04 -4.81 10.87
CA MET A 193 1.49 -4.77 11.07
C MET A 193 1.93 -3.50 11.83
N GLU A 194 1.33 -2.35 11.52
CA GLU A 194 1.57 -1.08 12.21
C GLU A 194 1.04 -1.10 13.65
N GLU A 195 -0.20 -1.58 13.84
CA GLU A 195 -0.90 -1.61 15.12
C GLU A 195 -0.26 -2.58 16.12
N LEU A 196 0.11 -3.78 15.67
CA LEU A 196 0.76 -4.78 16.51
C LEU A 196 2.27 -4.50 16.68
N GLY A 197 2.88 -3.85 15.71
CA GLY A 197 4.34 -3.79 15.59
C GLY A 197 4.94 -5.15 15.23
N ARG A 198 6.24 -5.14 14.89
CA ARG A 198 6.93 -6.32 14.34
C ARG A 198 6.87 -7.55 15.25
N GLU A 199 7.13 -7.38 16.54
CA GLU A 199 7.25 -8.49 17.48
C GLU A 199 5.92 -9.23 17.69
N LYS A 200 4.84 -8.50 18.01
CA LYS A 200 3.51 -9.10 18.18
C LYS A 200 2.96 -9.65 16.88
N PHE A 201 3.25 -9.01 15.73
CA PHE A 201 2.85 -9.56 14.44
C PHE A 201 3.52 -10.92 14.16
N GLN A 202 4.81 -11.09 14.52
CA GLN A 202 5.45 -12.40 14.44
C GLN A 202 4.84 -13.41 15.42
N GLN A 203 4.53 -12.99 16.64
CA GLN A 203 3.83 -13.84 17.62
C GLN A 203 2.45 -14.29 17.13
N LEU A 204 1.72 -13.44 16.39
CA LEU A 204 0.45 -13.82 15.76
C LEU A 204 0.65 -14.99 14.79
N LEU A 205 1.64 -14.88 13.90
CA LEU A 205 1.96 -15.95 12.95
C LEU A 205 2.42 -17.22 13.67
N ASP A 206 3.20 -17.11 14.75
CA ASP A 206 3.64 -18.26 15.55
C ASP A 206 2.48 -18.97 16.26
N ARG A 207 1.55 -18.21 16.82
CA ARG A 207 0.35 -18.75 17.47
C ARG A 207 -0.52 -19.52 16.49
N VAL A 208 -0.78 -18.95 15.32
CA VAL A 208 -1.53 -19.61 14.25
C VAL A 208 -0.77 -20.85 13.76
N ALA A 209 0.56 -20.75 13.58
CA ALA A 209 1.40 -21.89 13.19
C ALA A 209 1.45 -23.01 14.25
N ASN A 210 1.02 -22.75 15.48
CA ASN A 210 0.87 -23.74 16.54
C ASN A 210 -0.59 -24.18 16.73
N GLY A 211 -1.49 -23.79 15.82
CA GLY A 211 -2.88 -24.26 15.75
C GLY A 211 -3.90 -23.41 16.49
N GLU A 212 -3.52 -22.23 17.00
CA GLU A 212 -4.48 -21.28 17.57
C GLU A 212 -5.35 -20.65 16.47
N ASP A 213 -6.62 -20.40 16.77
CA ASP A 213 -7.51 -19.67 15.86
C ASP A 213 -6.99 -18.25 15.61
N PHE A 214 -7.04 -17.81 14.36
CA PHE A 214 -6.48 -16.52 13.94
C PHE A 214 -7.11 -15.34 14.68
N TYR A 215 -8.43 -15.30 14.80
CA TYR A 215 -9.12 -14.17 15.42
C TYR A 215 -8.91 -14.14 16.92
N HIS A 216 -8.91 -15.30 17.58
CA HIS A 216 -8.54 -15.39 18.99
C HIS A 216 -7.09 -14.96 19.25
N ALA A 217 -6.14 -15.42 18.43
CA ALA A 217 -4.74 -15.03 18.56
C ALA A 217 -4.55 -13.52 18.33
N LEU A 218 -5.26 -12.96 17.34
CA LEU A 218 -5.23 -11.53 17.02
C LEU A 218 -5.77 -10.70 18.19
N GLU A 219 -6.94 -11.04 18.72
CA GLU A 219 -7.57 -10.35 19.86
C GLU A 219 -6.69 -10.41 21.11
N ALA A 220 -6.08 -11.56 21.41
CA ALA A 220 -5.18 -11.72 22.54
C ALA A 220 -3.93 -10.82 22.46
N LEU A 221 -3.43 -10.52 21.25
CA LEU A 221 -2.22 -9.72 21.02
C LEU A 221 -2.51 -8.23 20.89
N SER A 222 -3.63 -7.87 20.24
CA SER A 222 -4.07 -6.49 20.05
C SER A 222 -4.78 -5.93 21.30
N GLY A 223 -5.44 -6.78 22.08
CA GLY A 223 -6.38 -6.39 23.13
C GLY A 223 -7.72 -5.86 22.60
N LEU A 224 -7.99 -6.05 21.30
CA LEU A 224 -9.16 -5.55 20.60
C LEU A 224 -9.80 -6.68 19.78
N SER A 225 -11.12 -6.77 19.83
CA SER A 225 -11.89 -7.63 18.94
C SER A 225 -11.66 -7.24 17.48
N PHE A 226 -11.92 -8.17 16.56
CA PHE A 226 -11.76 -7.87 15.13
C PHE A 226 -12.67 -6.72 14.66
N SER A 227 -13.89 -6.60 15.21
CA SER A 227 -14.79 -5.49 14.89
C SER A 227 -14.24 -4.14 15.35
N GLU A 228 -13.58 -4.07 16.50
CA GLU A 228 -12.91 -2.86 16.97
C GLU A 228 -11.70 -2.51 16.08
N LEU A 229 -10.93 -3.51 15.65
CA LEU A 229 -9.83 -3.31 14.70
C LEU A 229 -10.33 -2.81 13.34
N GLU A 230 -11.40 -3.40 12.81
CA GLU A 230 -12.03 -2.98 11.54
C GLU A 230 -12.55 -1.53 11.63
N ASN A 231 -13.20 -1.18 12.73
CA ASN A 231 -13.65 0.19 12.98
C ASN A 231 -12.45 1.15 13.08
N LYS A 232 -11.40 0.78 13.81
CA LYS A 232 -10.18 1.60 13.95
C LYS A 232 -9.49 1.81 12.59
N TRP A 233 -9.35 0.75 11.81
CA TRP A 233 -8.77 0.79 10.46
C TRP A 233 -9.57 1.72 9.53
N SER A 234 -10.89 1.54 9.44
CA SER A 234 -11.75 2.34 8.56
C SER A 234 -11.79 3.83 8.95
N HIS A 235 -11.78 4.15 10.26
CA HIS A 235 -11.61 5.52 10.73
C HIS A 235 -10.24 6.09 10.34
N GLY A 236 -9.17 5.31 10.51
CA GLY A 236 -7.82 5.69 10.11
C GLY A 236 -7.70 6.05 8.63
N LEU A 237 -8.36 5.29 7.75
CA LEU A 237 -8.42 5.60 6.31
C LEU A 237 -9.00 6.99 6.05
N LYS A 238 -10.11 7.34 6.71
CA LYS A 238 -10.74 8.66 6.57
C LYS A 238 -9.77 9.80 6.88
N TYR A 239 -8.97 9.67 7.94
CA TYR A 239 -7.98 10.70 8.31
C TYR A 239 -6.80 10.75 7.35
N ARG A 240 -6.18 9.59 7.03
CA ARG A 240 -5.01 9.50 6.14
C ARG A 240 -5.30 10.09 4.76
N TYR A 241 -6.45 9.75 4.19
CA TYR A 241 -6.81 10.16 2.83
C TYR A 241 -7.63 11.45 2.76
N GLY A 242 -8.34 11.82 3.83
CA GLY A 242 -8.95 13.14 3.97
C GLY A 242 -7.91 14.26 4.00
N LEU A 243 -6.79 14.06 4.71
CA LEU A 243 -5.66 15.00 4.71
C LEU A 243 -4.95 15.06 3.35
N ALA A 244 -4.73 13.91 2.71
CA ALA A 244 -4.07 13.86 1.41
C ALA A 244 -4.86 14.60 0.30
N LEU A 245 -6.19 14.56 0.34
CA LEU A 245 -7.04 15.34 -0.57
C LEU A 245 -7.18 16.81 -0.17
N ALA A 246 -7.17 17.13 1.13
CA ALA A 246 -7.11 18.52 1.59
C ALA A 246 -5.82 19.23 1.11
N ILE A 247 -4.73 18.48 0.94
CA ILE A 247 -3.46 18.99 0.41
C ILE A 247 -3.42 18.91 -1.13
N GLY A 248 -3.96 17.85 -1.74
CA GLY A 248 -3.82 17.55 -3.18
C GLY A 248 -4.99 17.94 -4.09
N GLY A 249 -6.14 18.38 -3.57
CA GLY A 249 -7.28 18.81 -4.39
C GLY A 249 -7.10 20.23 -4.97
N SER A 250 -7.69 20.52 -6.12
CA SER A 250 -7.65 21.86 -6.76
C SER A 250 -8.17 23.02 -5.88
N GLY A 251 -8.89 22.72 -4.80
CA GLY A 251 -9.28 23.69 -3.77
C GLY A 251 -8.15 24.11 -2.82
N SER A 252 -7.07 23.32 -2.68
CA SER A 252 -5.93 23.65 -1.82
C SER A 252 -5.07 24.78 -2.40
N LEU A 253 -4.97 24.88 -3.73
CA LEU A 253 -4.36 26.02 -4.40
C LEU A 253 -5.15 27.30 -4.10
N TRP A 254 -6.48 27.26 -4.20
CA TRP A 254 -7.31 28.42 -3.85
C TRP A 254 -7.23 28.76 -2.36
N PHE A 255 -7.11 27.76 -1.47
CA PHE A 255 -6.91 27.99 -0.03
C PHE A 255 -5.54 28.61 0.29
N ILE A 256 -4.47 28.14 -0.36
CA ILE A 256 -3.12 28.70 -0.21
C ILE A 256 -3.07 30.12 -0.80
N ILE A 257 -3.66 30.33 -1.98
CA ILE A 257 -3.75 31.65 -2.63
C ILE A 257 -4.52 32.63 -1.73
N THR A 258 -5.67 32.24 -1.17
CA THR A 258 -6.45 33.09 -0.27
C THR A 258 -5.70 33.40 1.02
N LEU A 259 -4.96 32.44 1.59
CA LEU A 259 -4.11 32.66 2.76
C LEU A 259 -2.96 33.63 2.47
N LEU A 260 -2.30 33.51 1.31
CA LEU A 260 -1.26 34.43 0.85
C LEU A 260 -1.82 35.85 0.66
N PHE A 261 -3.01 36.01 0.09
CA PHE A 261 -3.67 37.31 -0.05
C PHE A 261 -4.03 37.93 1.31
N LEU A 262 -4.53 37.13 2.27
CA LEU A 262 -4.81 37.59 3.63
C LEU A 262 -3.53 38.04 4.36
N MET A 263 -2.45 37.25 4.27
CA MET A 263 -1.16 37.62 4.86
C MET A 263 -0.57 38.87 4.23
N ALA A 264 -0.65 39.02 2.90
CA ALA A 264 -0.22 40.23 2.19
C ALA A 264 -1.05 41.45 2.61
N TYR A 265 -2.37 41.31 2.75
CA TYR A 265 -3.25 42.38 3.21
C TYR A 265 -2.94 42.83 4.65
N VAL A 266 -2.78 41.87 5.58
CA VAL A 266 -2.41 42.17 6.98
C VAL A 266 -1.04 42.83 7.04
N SER A 267 -0.06 42.34 6.28
CA SER A 267 1.29 42.91 6.23
C SER A 267 1.28 44.33 5.66
N LYS A 268 0.49 44.58 4.61
CA LYS A 268 0.29 45.93 4.04
C LYS A 268 -0.38 46.86 5.05
N LYS A 269 -1.40 46.39 5.76
CA LYS A 269 -2.11 47.19 6.79
C LYS A 269 -1.20 47.52 7.97
N ARG A 270 -0.37 46.57 8.42
CA ARG A 270 0.64 46.79 9.47
C ARG A 270 1.70 47.80 9.02
N LYS A 271 2.25 47.66 7.82
CA LYS A 271 3.22 48.63 7.26
C LYS A 271 2.63 50.02 7.09
N ALA A 272 1.39 50.14 6.61
CA ALA A 272 0.70 51.42 6.47
C ALA A 272 0.44 52.08 7.83
N ARG A 273 0.10 51.29 8.86
CA ARG A 273 -0.06 51.78 10.23
C ARG A 273 1.24 52.29 10.82
N MET A 274 2.32 51.50 10.74
CA MET A 274 3.65 51.93 11.21
C MET A 274 4.15 53.19 10.49
N LYS A 275 3.88 53.31 9.18
CA LYS A 275 4.26 54.52 8.43
C LYS A 275 3.49 55.75 8.92
N ARG A 276 2.19 55.61 9.27
CA ARG A 276 1.39 56.72 9.82
C ARG A 276 1.86 57.11 11.21
N GLU A 277 2.08 56.13 12.09
CA GLU A 277 2.61 56.37 13.44
C GLU A 277 4.00 57.03 13.39
N PHE A 278 4.83 56.66 12.41
CA PHE A 278 6.13 57.31 12.19
C PHE A 278 6.01 58.75 11.68
N MET A 279 5.09 59.02 10.73
CA MET A 279 4.84 60.39 10.26
C MET A 279 4.27 61.27 11.38
N GLU A 280 3.34 60.76 12.18
CA GLU A 280 2.80 61.46 13.36
C GLU A 280 3.89 61.77 14.41
N TYR A 281 4.86 60.87 14.57
CA TYR A 281 6.01 61.09 15.45
C TYR A 281 6.99 62.13 14.88
N GLU A 282 7.29 62.10 13.57
CA GLU A 282 8.11 63.12 12.92
C GLU A 282 7.46 64.50 13.00
N ASP A 283 6.15 64.59 12.73
CA ASP A 283 5.38 65.83 12.83
C ASP A 283 5.44 66.39 14.27
N TYR A 284 5.22 65.54 15.28
CA TYR A 284 5.31 65.92 16.70
C TYR A 284 6.71 66.42 17.12
N ILE A 285 7.77 65.75 16.67
CA ILE A 285 9.15 66.17 16.94
C ILE A 285 9.46 67.50 16.23
N SER A 286 8.94 67.70 15.02
CA SER A 286 9.12 68.96 14.29
C SER A 286 8.38 70.14 14.93
N GLU A 287 7.19 69.91 15.50
CA GLU A 287 6.45 70.92 16.26
C GLU A 287 7.20 71.33 17.53
N ILE A 288 7.75 70.38 18.29
CA ILE A 288 8.59 70.68 19.47
C ILE A 288 9.83 71.47 19.06
N ALA A 289 10.53 71.05 17.99
CA ALA A 289 11.74 71.73 17.55
C ALA A 289 11.48 73.17 17.06
N GLN A 290 10.32 73.42 16.41
CA GLN A 290 9.91 74.78 16.04
C GLN A 290 9.55 75.62 17.27
N GLN A 291 8.92 75.01 18.27
CA GLN A 291 8.54 75.70 19.51
C GLN A 291 9.77 76.07 20.35
N ASP A 292 10.79 75.20 20.39
CA ASP A 292 12.09 75.48 21.02
C ASP A 292 12.90 76.54 20.25
N GLU A 293 12.86 76.55 18.90
CA GLU A 293 13.50 77.59 18.08
C GLU A 293 12.81 78.96 18.23
N ASP A 294 11.48 78.99 18.34
CA ASP A 294 10.71 80.22 18.58
C ASP A 294 10.90 80.77 20.02
N GLU A 295 11.10 79.91 21.03
CA GLU A 295 11.45 80.32 22.41
C GLU A 295 12.90 80.83 22.50
N ASP A 296 13.87 80.22 21.79
CA ASP A 296 15.28 80.68 21.77
C ASP A 296 15.47 82.02 21.01
N ASP A 297 14.56 82.36 20.07
CA ASP A 297 14.55 83.68 19.41
C ASP A 297 13.88 84.78 20.25
N GLU A 298 13.05 84.43 21.25
CA GLU A 298 12.47 85.37 22.23
C GLU A 298 13.44 85.77 23.36
N ASP A 299 14.46 84.95 23.65
CA ASP A 299 15.41 85.19 24.76
C ASP A 299 16.78 85.74 24.31
N LYS A 300 16.86 86.34 23.11
CA LYS A 300 18.01 87.17 22.74
C LYS A 300 17.97 88.48 23.54
N PRO A 301 18.92 88.72 24.48
CA PRO A 301 18.96 89.99 25.18
C PRO A 301 19.24 91.10 24.18
N ASP A 302 18.35 92.09 24.17
CA ASP A 302 18.47 93.33 23.42
C ASP A 302 19.73 94.07 23.89
N SER A 303 20.89 93.78 23.28
CA SER A 303 22.14 94.44 23.62
C SER A 303 22.18 95.81 22.93
N TYR A 304 21.47 96.78 23.51
CA TYR A 304 21.66 98.19 23.25
C TYR A 304 21.90 98.97 24.55
N LEU A 305 23.11 99.52 24.64
CA LEU A 305 23.48 100.82 25.22
C LEU A 305 23.45 100.98 26.76
N HIS A 306 24.64 101.04 27.37
CA HIS A 306 25.33 102.32 27.64
C HIS A 306 26.79 102.14 28.05
#